data_AF-A0A651I5G4-F1
#
_entry.id   AF-A0A651I5G4-F1
#
_cell.length_a   1.000
_cell.length_b   1.000
_cell.length_c   1.000
_cell.angle_alpha   90.00
_cell.angle_beta   90.00
_cell.angle_gamma   90.00
#
_symmetry.space_group_name_H-M   'P 1'
#
loop_
_entity.id
_entity.type
_entity.pdbx_description
1 polymer ?
#
loop_
_entity_poly.entity_id
_entity_poly.type
_entity_poly.pdbx_seq_one_letter_code
_entity_poly.pdbx_strand_id
1 'polypeptide(L)'
;AIDASGRLDVATMLKAGLSLVRAVDGYINTTEPFRLAKTIEQDAHAGPRLAAILYHCAEALRIASLLLYPAMPDRVAELWRRWRCSPLTDANNADSGFVAPLEELAQWGGPHALKPGQHIEKGEPLFMRADPAEPEPGVKPAG
;
A
#
# COMPACT_ATOMS: atom_id res chain seq x y z
N ALA A 1 -1.89 -16.30 0.15
CA ALA A 1 -1.32 -15.33 1.10
C ALA A 1 -2.10 -15.32 2.42
N ILE A 2 -3.44 -15.26 2.37
CA ILE A 2 -4.31 -15.41 3.56
C ILE A 2 -4.04 -16.72 4.30
N ASP A 3 -4.03 -17.86 3.59
CA ASP A 3 -3.68 -19.16 4.19
C ASP A 3 -2.25 -19.21 4.75
N ALA A 4 -1.32 -18.44 4.16
CA ALA A 4 0.04 -18.33 4.67
C ALA A 4 0.05 -17.60 6.01
N SER A 5 -0.78 -16.56 6.18
CA SER A 5 -0.99 -15.88 7.46
C SER A 5 -1.50 -16.81 8.54
N GLY A 6 -2.48 -17.68 8.22
CA GLY A 6 -3.01 -18.67 9.17
C GLY A 6 -1.97 -19.69 9.65
N ARG A 7 -0.89 -19.87 8.89
CA ARG A 7 0.25 -20.75 9.21
C ARG A 7 1.50 -20.00 9.68
N LEU A 8 1.40 -18.69 9.91
CA LEU A 8 2.51 -17.81 10.28
C LEU A 8 3.69 -17.82 9.29
N ASP A 9 3.42 -18.10 8.02
CA ASP A 9 4.41 -18.05 6.94
C ASP A 9 4.56 -16.60 6.42
N VAL A 10 5.25 -15.80 7.24
CA VAL A 10 5.49 -14.38 6.99
C VAL A 10 6.26 -14.16 5.68
N ALA A 11 7.23 -15.02 5.36
CA ALA A 11 8.02 -14.89 4.14
C ALA A 11 7.15 -14.97 2.87
N THR A 12 6.19 -15.90 2.83
CA THR A 12 5.25 -16.01 1.72
C THR A 12 4.30 -14.80 1.65
N MET A 13 3.85 -14.28 2.81
CA MET A 13 3.02 -13.06 2.84
C MET A 13 3.77 -11.86 2.25
N LEU A 14 5.01 -11.61 2.70
CA LEU A 14 5.83 -10.49 2.23
C LEU A 14 6.11 -10.59 0.73
N LYS A 15 6.44 -11.80 0.24
CA LYS A 15 6.62 -12.04 -1.21
C LYS A 15 5.36 -11.71 -2.01
N ALA A 16 4.19 -12.09 -1.50
CA ALA A 16 2.91 -11.78 -2.15
C ALA A 16 2.62 -10.27 -2.15
N GLY A 17 2.83 -9.58 -1.02
CA GLY A 17 2.68 -8.13 -0.92
C GLY A 17 3.61 -7.39 -1.90
N LEU A 18 4.88 -7.77 -1.95
CA LEU A 18 5.84 -7.18 -2.89
C LEU A 18 5.51 -7.48 -4.35
N SER A 19 4.93 -8.64 -4.64
CA SER A 19 4.47 -8.97 -5.99
C SER A 19 3.30 -8.07 -6.44
N LEU A 20 2.38 -7.74 -5.53
CA LEU A 20 1.32 -6.76 -5.81
C LEU A 20 1.89 -5.37 -6.07
N VAL A 21 2.87 -4.91 -5.29
CA VAL A 21 3.55 -3.62 -5.51
C VAL A 21 4.17 -3.56 -6.92
N ARG A 22 4.86 -4.63 -7.35
CA ARG A 22 5.43 -4.72 -8.70
C ARG A 22 4.36 -4.74 -9.79
N ALA A 23 3.24 -5.42 -9.57
CA ALA A 23 2.13 -5.42 -10.51
C ALA A 23 1.52 -4.02 -10.68
N VAL A 24 1.39 -3.26 -9.59
CA VAL A 24 0.94 -1.87 -9.61
C VAL A 24 1.92 -1.00 -10.40
N ASP A 25 3.22 -1.13 -10.17
CA ASP A 25 4.25 -0.41 -10.94
C ASP A 25 4.14 -0.70 -12.45
N GLY A 26 4.06 -1.97 -12.83
CA GLY A 26 3.86 -2.38 -14.22
C GLY A 26 2.54 -1.86 -14.83
N TYR A 27 1.47 -1.80 -14.03
CA TYR A 27 0.18 -1.26 -14.45
C TYR A 27 0.26 0.26 -14.68
N ILE A 28 0.94 1.01 -13.82
CA ILE A 28 1.20 2.45 -14.01
C ILE A 28 2.01 2.67 -15.29
N ASN A 29 3.07 1.89 -15.51
CA ASN A 29 3.89 1.97 -16.72
C ASN A 29 3.08 1.71 -18.00
N THR A 30 2.20 0.72 -17.98
CA THR A 30 1.39 0.34 -19.15
C THR A 30 0.25 1.33 -19.42
N THR A 31 -0.36 1.87 -18.36
CA THR A 31 -1.54 2.75 -18.48
C THR A 31 -1.20 4.23 -18.61
N GLU A 32 0.04 4.62 -18.31
CA GLU A 32 0.56 5.98 -18.39
C GLU A 32 -0.41 7.04 -17.79
N PRO A 33 -0.88 6.89 -16.53
CA PRO A 33 -1.96 7.72 -15.98
C PRO A 33 -1.62 9.21 -15.98
N PHE A 34 -0.33 9.57 -15.82
CA PHE A 34 0.13 10.96 -15.87
C PHE A 34 0.02 11.57 -17.26
N ARG A 35 0.11 10.76 -18.32
CA ARG A 35 -0.11 11.20 -19.70
C ARG A 35 -1.61 11.34 -19.96
N LEU A 36 -2.41 10.37 -19.53
CA LEU A 36 -3.86 10.41 -19.61
C LEU A 36 -4.46 11.60 -18.86
N ALA A 37 -3.91 11.97 -17.70
CA ALA A 37 -4.39 13.09 -16.91
C ALA A 37 -4.36 14.43 -17.66
N LYS A 38 -3.42 14.58 -18.60
CA LYS A 38 -3.28 15.81 -19.42
C LYS A 38 -4.35 15.91 -20.52
N THR A 39 -5.14 14.86 -20.76
CA THR A 39 -6.14 14.82 -21.83
C THR A 39 -7.58 14.92 -21.36
N ILE A 40 -7.82 15.12 -20.06
CA ILE A 40 -9.17 15.13 -19.48
C ILE A 40 -10.05 16.25 -20.05
N GLU A 41 -9.46 17.38 -20.41
CA GLU A 41 -10.19 18.50 -21.03
C GLU A 41 -10.55 18.24 -22.51
N GLN A 42 -9.87 17.30 -23.16
CA GLN A 42 -10.03 17.02 -24.60
C GLN A 42 -10.82 15.74 -24.87
N ASP A 43 -10.76 14.76 -23.97
CA ASP A 43 -11.45 13.49 -24.07
C ASP A 43 -12.35 13.27 -22.83
N ALA A 44 -13.67 13.29 -23.05
CA ALA A 44 -14.67 13.07 -22.02
C ALA A 44 -14.54 11.70 -21.31
N HIS A 45 -13.88 10.71 -21.92
CA HIS A 45 -13.63 9.40 -21.32
C HIS A 45 -12.32 9.33 -20.54
N ALA A 46 -11.41 10.30 -20.69
CA ALA A 46 -10.11 10.27 -20.02
C ALA A 46 -10.25 10.41 -18.49
N GLY A 47 -11.17 11.25 -18.00
CA GLY A 47 -11.44 11.42 -16.58
C GLY A 47 -11.90 10.11 -15.89
N PRO A 48 -13.00 9.48 -16.35
CA PRO A 48 -13.45 8.19 -15.81
C PRO A 48 -12.40 7.09 -15.87
N ARG A 49 -11.64 7.01 -16.99
CA ARG A 49 -10.56 6.02 -17.13
C ARG A 49 -9.43 6.27 -16.14
N LEU A 50 -9.02 7.52 -15.96
CA LEU A 50 -7.99 7.88 -14.99
C LEU A 50 -8.42 7.52 -13.57
N ALA A 51 -9.67 7.83 -13.20
CA ALA A 51 -10.23 7.50 -11.90
C ALA A 51 -10.19 5.98 -11.63
N ALA A 52 -10.57 5.16 -12.62
CA ALA A 52 -10.50 3.70 -12.51
C ALA A 52 -9.05 3.20 -12.35
N ILE A 53 -8.11 3.71 -13.16
CA ILE A 53 -6.68 3.34 -13.05
C ILE A 53 -6.14 3.65 -11.65
N LEU A 54 -6.37 4.87 -11.17
CA LEU A 54 -5.86 5.31 -9.86
C LEU A 54 -6.51 4.53 -8.71
N TYR A 55 -7.82 4.24 -8.81
CA TYR A 55 -8.50 3.38 -7.84
C TYR A 55 -7.89 1.98 -7.80
N HIS A 56 -7.64 1.37 -8.97
CA HIS A 56 -7.03 0.04 -9.03
C HIS A 56 -5.64 0.02 -8.37
N CYS A 57 -4.80 1.02 -8.66
CA CYS A 57 -3.48 1.13 -8.03
C CYS A 57 -3.59 1.29 -6.51
N ALA A 58 -4.45 2.19 -6.04
CA ALA A 58 -4.58 2.50 -4.63
C ALA A 58 -5.17 1.31 -3.85
N GLU A 59 -6.21 0.66 -4.35
CA GLU A 59 -6.82 -0.49 -3.67
C GLU A 59 -5.87 -1.69 -3.64
N ALA A 60 -5.11 -1.94 -4.71
CA ALA A 60 -4.08 -2.97 -4.73
C ALA A 60 -2.96 -2.68 -3.70
N LEU A 61 -2.52 -1.42 -3.58
CA LEU A 61 -1.52 -1.02 -2.58
C LEU A 61 -2.06 -1.11 -1.15
N ARG A 62 -3.33 -0.79 -0.92
CA ARG A 62 -3.99 -0.99 0.37
C ARG A 62 -3.93 -2.47 0.77
N ILE A 63 -4.26 -3.38 -0.14
CA ILE A 63 -4.19 -4.83 0.14
C ILE A 63 -2.73 -5.29 0.33
N ALA A 64 -1.81 -4.85 -0.53
CA ALA A 64 -0.39 -5.17 -0.42
C ALA A 64 0.18 -4.77 0.95
N SER A 65 -0.24 -3.59 1.45
CA SER A 65 0.22 -3.08 2.74
C SER A 65 -0.18 -3.95 3.92
N LEU A 66 -1.36 -4.60 3.91
CA LEU A 66 -1.76 -5.58 4.92
C LEU A 66 -0.77 -6.74 5.02
N LEU A 67 -0.27 -7.20 3.87
CA LEU A 67 0.68 -8.32 3.79
C LEU A 67 2.11 -7.91 4.16
N LEU A 68 2.45 -6.64 3.99
CA LEU A 68 3.77 -6.06 4.29
C LEU A 68 3.89 -5.56 5.74
N TYR A 69 2.75 -5.34 6.41
CA TYR A 69 2.68 -4.86 7.79
C TYR A 69 3.59 -5.59 8.77
N PRO A 70 3.66 -6.94 8.78
CA PRO A 70 4.48 -7.65 9.77
C PRO A 70 5.98 -7.34 9.71
N ALA A 71 6.48 -6.85 8.56
CA ALA A 71 7.89 -6.47 8.41
C ALA A 71 8.14 -4.98 8.67
N MET A 72 7.13 -4.12 8.51
CA MET A 72 7.28 -2.66 8.52
C MET A 72 6.06 -1.99 9.16
N PRO A 73 5.72 -2.32 10.43
CA PRO A 73 4.46 -1.93 11.04
C PRO A 73 4.29 -0.41 11.11
N ASP A 74 5.32 0.33 11.53
CA ASP A 74 5.25 1.79 11.66
C ASP A 74 5.02 2.50 10.32
N ARG A 75 5.73 2.09 9.27
CA ARG A 75 5.63 2.70 7.93
C ARG A 75 4.31 2.38 7.25
N VAL A 76 3.81 1.17 7.45
CA VAL A 76 2.50 0.78 6.93
C VAL A 76 1.36 1.46 7.71
N ALA A 77 1.47 1.58 9.04
CA ALA A 77 0.51 2.34 9.83
C ALA A 77 0.49 3.83 9.44
N GLU A 78 1.65 4.41 9.14
CA GLU A 78 1.78 5.76 8.59
C GLU A 78 1.06 5.90 7.24
N LEU A 79 1.27 4.97 6.31
CA LEU A 79 0.53 4.92 5.04
C LEU A 79 -0.99 4.91 5.29
N TRP A 80 -1.47 4.03 6.16
CA TRP A 80 -2.90 3.89 6.45
C TRP A 80 -3.51 5.14 7.07
N ARG A 81 -2.80 5.83 7.97
CA ARG A 81 -3.25 7.11 8.53
C ARG A 81 -3.40 8.16 7.44
N ARG A 82 -2.36 8.34 6.61
CA ARG A 82 -2.37 9.31 5.50
C ARG A 82 -3.48 9.02 4.50
N TRP A 83 -3.79 7.75 4.26
CA TRP A 83 -4.84 7.33 3.33
C TRP A 83 -6.21 7.22 3.99
N ARG A 84 -6.32 7.45 5.30
CA ARG A 84 -7.54 7.32 6.12
C ARG A 84 -8.22 5.95 5.97
N CYS A 85 -7.41 4.89 5.90
CA CYS A 85 -7.87 3.51 5.68
C CYS A 85 -7.32 2.51 6.71
N SER A 86 -7.05 2.99 7.94
CA SER A 86 -6.53 2.14 9.01
C SER A 86 -7.42 0.94 9.29
N PRO A 87 -6.89 -0.30 9.18
CA PRO A 87 -7.57 -1.52 9.61
C PRO A 87 -7.30 -1.83 11.09
N LEU A 88 -6.60 -0.95 11.82
CA LEU A 88 -6.25 -1.09 13.22
C LEU A 88 -7.35 -0.54 14.13
N THR A 89 -7.53 -1.14 15.30
CA THR A 89 -8.47 -0.68 16.34
C THR A 89 -8.07 0.67 16.91
N ASP A 90 -6.76 0.99 16.92
CA ASP A 90 -6.23 2.32 17.17
C ASP A 90 -5.25 2.71 16.06
N ALA A 91 -5.66 3.66 15.21
CA ALA A 91 -4.87 4.11 14.07
C ALA A 91 -3.52 4.78 14.44
N ASN A 92 -3.38 5.21 15.70
CA ASN A 92 -2.15 5.83 16.21
C ASN A 92 -1.21 4.84 16.90
N ASN A 93 -1.63 3.59 17.06
CA ASN A 93 -0.85 2.54 17.70
C ASN A 93 -0.63 1.36 16.75
N ALA A 94 0.61 1.22 16.25
CA ALA A 94 1.00 0.14 15.35
C ALA A 94 1.11 -1.24 16.05
N ASP A 95 0.90 -1.33 17.35
CA ASP A 95 0.78 -2.63 18.05
C ASP A 95 -0.68 -2.97 18.39
N SER A 96 -1.63 -2.12 17.97
CA SER A 96 -3.05 -2.39 18.21
C SER A 96 -3.58 -3.53 17.31
N GLY A 97 -4.70 -4.12 17.74
CA GLY A 97 -5.33 -5.23 17.01
C GLY A 97 -5.96 -4.77 15.69
N PHE A 98 -6.32 -5.73 14.85
CA PHE A 98 -7.09 -5.47 13.62
C PHE A 98 -8.59 -5.43 13.91
N VAL A 99 -9.34 -4.61 13.17
CA VAL A 99 -10.81 -4.48 13.31
C VAL A 99 -11.58 -5.65 12.70
N ALA A 100 -10.95 -6.45 11.84
CA ALA A 100 -11.53 -7.60 11.17
C ALA A 100 -10.44 -8.63 10.77
N PRO A 101 -10.81 -9.87 10.44
CA PRO A 101 -9.86 -10.87 9.92
C PRO A 101 -9.19 -10.42 8.62
N LEU A 102 -7.95 -10.88 8.39
CA LEU A 102 -7.18 -10.51 7.21
C LEU A 102 -7.90 -10.81 5.88
N GLU A 103 -8.67 -11.90 5.81
CA GLU A 103 -9.46 -12.26 4.63
C GLU A 103 -10.49 -11.17 4.26
N GLU A 104 -11.19 -10.64 5.26
CA GLU A 104 -12.17 -9.58 5.07
C GLU A 104 -11.49 -8.25 4.73
N LEU A 105 -10.41 -7.91 5.46
CA LEU A 105 -9.64 -6.70 5.22
C LEU A 105 -9.02 -6.68 3.81
N ALA A 106 -8.59 -7.83 3.30
CA ALA A 106 -7.95 -7.96 2.00
C ALA A 106 -8.92 -8.09 0.82
N GLN A 107 -10.24 -8.08 1.06
CA GLN A 107 -11.24 -8.20 0.00
C GLN A 107 -11.20 -6.98 -0.93
N TRP A 108 -11.02 -7.23 -2.23
CA TRP A 108 -11.08 -6.19 -3.25
C TRP A 108 -12.47 -5.55 -3.31
N GLY A 109 -12.54 -4.23 -3.20
CA GLY A 109 -13.81 -3.51 -3.24
C GLY A 109 -14.75 -3.86 -2.08
N GLY A 110 -14.24 -4.53 -1.03
CA GLY A 110 -15.01 -4.96 0.12
C GLY A 110 -15.39 -3.81 1.08
N PRO A 111 -15.90 -4.15 2.27
CA PRO A 111 -16.30 -3.17 3.28
C PRO A 111 -15.19 -2.17 3.63
N HIS A 112 -13.94 -2.66 3.72
CA HIS A 112 -12.74 -1.90 4.09
C HIS A 112 -11.97 -1.30 2.90
N ALA A 113 -12.48 -1.44 1.68
CA ALA A 113 -11.88 -0.84 0.49
C ALA A 113 -11.95 0.69 0.52
N LEU A 114 -11.03 1.34 -0.19
CA LEU A 114 -11.06 2.80 -0.37
C LEU A 114 -12.40 3.23 -0.98
N LYS A 115 -12.96 4.33 -0.49
CA LYS A 115 -14.23 4.87 -1.01
C LYS A 115 -13.99 6.05 -1.96
N PRO A 116 -14.80 6.22 -3.02
CA PRO A 116 -14.76 7.41 -3.84
C PRO A 116 -14.89 8.69 -3.00
N GLY A 117 -14.06 9.69 -3.28
CA GLY A 117 -14.03 10.95 -2.54
C GLY A 117 -13.27 10.91 -1.20
N GLN A 118 -12.71 9.76 -0.81
CA GLN A 118 -11.88 9.65 0.39
C GLN A 118 -10.62 10.51 0.27
N HIS A 119 -10.35 11.30 1.31
CA HIS A 119 -9.20 12.19 1.35
C HIS A 119 -7.90 11.41 1.60
N ILE A 120 -6.89 11.68 0.78
CA ILE A 120 -5.52 11.18 0.96
C ILE A 120 -4.61 12.36 1.29
N GLU A 121 -3.90 12.25 2.40
CA GLU A 121 -2.90 13.22 2.81
C GLU A 121 -1.57 12.96 2.11
N LYS A 122 -1.05 13.99 1.44
CA LYS A 122 0.30 13.97 0.91
C LYS A 122 1.29 14.28 2.03
N GLY A 123 2.29 13.44 2.19
CA GLY A 123 3.42 13.68 3.11
C GLY A 123 4.75 13.34 2.45
N GLU A 124 5.81 13.35 3.26
CA GLU A 124 7.16 12.98 2.84
C GLU A 124 7.24 11.54 2.33
N PRO A 125 8.22 11.19 1.46
CA PRO A 125 8.42 9.82 1.01
C PRO A 125 8.48 8.83 2.19
N LEU A 126 7.74 7.72 2.10
CA LEU A 126 7.67 6.71 3.18
C LEU A 126 8.99 5.98 3.39
N PHE A 127 9.75 5.77 2.31
CA PHE A 127 11.04 5.09 2.33
C PHE A 127 12.07 5.97 1.63
N MET A 128 13.04 6.45 2.40
CA MET A 128 14.17 7.22 1.88
C MET A 128 15.16 6.30 1.18
N ARG A 129 15.87 6.82 0.18
CA ARG A 129 16.95 6.06 -0.46
C ARG A 129 18.07 5.86 0.55
N ALA A 130 18.56 4.63 0.67
CA ALA A 130 19.77 4.36 1.44
C ALA A 130 20.97 5.08 0.79
N ASP A 131 21.84 5.65 1.62
CA ASP A 131 23.15 6.13 1.16
C ASP A 131 24.08 4.92 1.03
N PRO A 132 24.62 4.63 -0.17
CA PRO A 132 25.57 3.53 -0.34
C PRO A 132 26.87 3.69 0.45
N ALA A 133 27.17 4.90 0.95
CA ALA A 133 28.33 5.17 1.81
C ALA A 133 28.06 4.90 3.30
N GLU A 134 26.79 4.77 3.71
CA GLU A 134 26.44 4.45 5.10
C GLU A 134 26.58 2.94 5.37
N PRO A 135 27.05 2.55 6.57
CA PRO A 135 27.10 1.15 6.95
C PRO A 135 25.69 0.56 7.10
N GLU A 136 25.56 -0.75 6.86
CA GLU A 136 24.29 -1.45 7.03
C GLU A 136 23.71 -1.23 8.43
N PRO A 137 22.41 -0.87 8.55
CA PRO A 137 21.77 -0.68 9.84
C PRO A 137 21.91 -1.94 10.71
N GLY A 138 22.57 -1.82 11.85
CA GLY A 138 22.71 -2.91 12.84
C GLY A 138 24.08 -3.58 12.91
N VAL A 139 25.05 -3.25 12.06
CA VAL A 139 26.45 -3.62 12.31
C VAL A 139 27.02 -2.65 13.34
N LYS A 140 26.98 -3.03 14.63
CA LYS A 140 27.72 -2.31 15.66
C LYS A 140 29.21 -2.38 15.27
N PRO A 141 29.96 -1.26 15.19
CA PRO A 141 31.37 -1.33 14.87
C PRO A 141 32.06 -2.21 15.92
N ALA A 142 32.83 -3.19 15.44
CA ALA A 142 33.64 -4.04 16.32
C ALA A 142 34.63 -3.14 17.06
N GLY A 143 34.32 -2.87 18.33
CA GLY A 143 35.27 -2.31 19.29
C GLY A 143 36.07 -3.42 19.97
#